data_AF-A0AAW8NNG4-F1
#
_entry.id   AF-A0AAW8NNG4-F1
#
_cell.length_a   1.000
_cell.length_b   1.000
_cell.length_c   1.000
_cell.angle_alpha   90.00
_cell.angle_beta   90.00
_cell.angle_gamma   90.00
#
_symmetry.space_group_name_H-M   'P 1'
#
loop_
_entity.id
_entity.type
_entity.pdbx_description
1 polymer ?
#
loop_
_entity_poly.entity_id
_entity_poly.type
_entity_poly.pdbx_seq_one_letter_code
_entity_poly.pdbx_strand_id
1 'polypeptide(L)'
;MKLFILFLALFSIASSAEKTQNFTVKNAGASCFKEPSWPNESTSKYLCVFELNAVSPYFEENTRMEVLNSFVKSQSLKCKISDGIEMTDPKANTEHAMFLIVYHVSCS
;
A
#
# COMPACT_ATOMS: atom_id res chain seq x y z
N MET A 1 22.80 26.50 -32.30
CA MET A 1 22.33 26.79 -30.93
C MET A 1 20.80 26.86 -30.76
N LYS A 2 19.97 26.32 -31.68
CA LYS A 2 18.49 26.36 -31.54
C LYS A 2 17.78 25.00 -31.51
N LEU A 3 18.50 23.90 -31.74
CA LEU A 3 17.89 22.56 -31.85
C LEU A 3 17.98 21.71 -30.57
N PHE A 4 18.84 22.09 -29.62
CA PHE A 4 19.07 21.31 -28.39
C PHE A 4 18.07 21.62 -27.28
N ILE A 5 17.39 22.76 -27.36
CA ILE A 5 16.42 23.21 -26.33
C ILE A 5 15.07 22.49 -26.48
N LEU A 6 14.76 21.97 -27.68
CA LEU A 6 13.50 21.27 -27.92
C LEU A 6 13.46 19.87 -27.27
N PHE A 7 14.62 19.22 -27.07
CA PHE A 7 14.70 17.88 -26.47
C PHE A 7 14.51 17.88 -24.95
N LEU A 8 14.88 18.97 -24.26
CA LEU A 8 14.67 19.07 -22.81
C LEU A 8 13.20 19.32 -22.42
N ALA A 9 12.37 19.86 -23.31
CA ALA A 9 10.95 20.08 -23.03
C ALA A 9 10.11 18.79 -23.07
N LEU A 10 10.56 17.77 -23.82
CA LEU A 10 9.83 16.51 -24.01
C LEU A 10 10.03 15.49 -22.88
N PHE A 11 11.08 15.63 -22.06
CA PHE A 11 11.32 14.74 -20.92
C PHE A 11 10.48 15.09 -19.67
N SER A 12 9.85 16.25 -19.64
CA SER A 12 9.07 16.71 -18.48
C SER A 12 7.65 16.15 -18.40
N ILE A 13 7.19 15.41 -19.41
CA ILE A 13 5.80 14.92 -19.51
C ILE A 13 5.65 13.46 -19.02
N ALA A 14 6.76 12.76 -18.74
CA ALA A 14 6.73 11.34 -18.34
C ALA A 14 6.64 11.10 -16.83
N SER A 15 6.76 12.14 -15.99
CA SER A 15 6.51 12.02 -14.54
C SER A 15 5.05 12.37 -14.21
N SER A 16 4.10 11.63 -14.78
CA SER A 16 2.86 11.40 -14.05
C SER A 16 3.14 10.30 -13.04
N ALA A 17 3.90 10.63 -11.98
CA ALA A 17 3.78 9.84 -10.76
C ALA A 17 2.30 9.89 -10.41
N GLU A 18 1.61 8.76 -10.53
CA GLU A 18 0.21 8.64 -10.17
C GLU A 18 0.06 9.33 -8.82
N LYS A 19 -0.84 10.33 -8.76
CA LYS A 19 -1.15 11.04 -7.52
C LYS A 19 -1.22 9.99 -6.44
N THR A 20 -0.29 10.03 -5.49
CA THR A 20 -0.40 9.31 -4.24
C THR A 20 -1.76 9.72 -3.71
N GLN A 21 -2.74 8.82 -3.80
CA GLN A 21 -3.98 9.01 -3.10
C GLN A 21 -3.56 8.92 -1.64
N ASN A 22 -3.27 10.08 -1.08
CA ASN A 22 -3.16 10.25 0.35
C ASN A 22 -4.55 9.92 0.88
N PHE A 23 -4.79 8.64 1.13
CA PHE A 23 -5.80 8.24 2.06
C PHE A 23 -5.45 9.00 3.33
N THR A 24 -6.30 9.95 3.72
CA THR A 24 -6.21 10.56 5.04
C THR A 24 -6.38 9.41 6.01
N VAL A 25 -5.25 8.86 6.46
CA VAL A 25 -5.20 7.74 7.38
C VAL A 25 -5.75 8.28 8.70
N LYS A 26 -7.06 8.13 8.89
CA LYS A 26 -7.76 8.41 10.15
C LYS A 26 -7.29 7.51 11.30
N ASN A 27 -6.33 6.62 11.02
CA ASN A 27 -6.06 5.36 11.69
C ASN A 27 -4.53 5.13 11.71
N ALA A 28 -3.79 5.89 12.52
CA ALA A 28 -2.35 5.67 12.69
C ALA A 28 -2.05 4.17 12.89
N GLY A 29 -1.08 3.61 12.16
CA GLY A 29 -0.71 2.19 12.20
C GLY A 29 -1.35 1.27 11.14
N ALA A 30 -2.09 1.79 10.15
CA ALA A 30 -2.56 1.01 9.00
C ALA A 30 -2.52 1.84 7.71
N SER A 31 -2.10 1.24 6.58
CA SER A 31 -2.10 1.92 5.28
C SER A 31 -2.21 0.93 4.12
N CYS A 32 -2.88 1.31 3.03
CA CYS A 32 -2.95 0.55 1.79
C CYS A 32 -2.36 1.36 0.63
N PHE A 33 -1.49 0.74 -0.16
CA PHE A 33 -0.77 1.36 -1.27
C PHE A 33 -1.05 0.58 -2.56
N LYS A 34 -1.16 1.26 -3.69
CA LYS A 34 -1.24 0.60 -5.00
C LYS A 34 0.16 0.12 -5.40
N GLU A 35 0.28 -1.16 -5.75
CA GLU A 35 1.53 -1.72 -6.25
C GLU A 35 1.75 -1.28 -7.71
N PRO A 36 3.01 -1.13 -8.17
CA PRO A 36 3.32 -0.89 -9.57
C PRO A 36 2.78 -2.04 -10.43
N SER A 37 1.99 -1.71 -11.46
CA SER A 37 1.46 -2.69 -12.41
C SER A 37 2.35 -2.82 -13.63
N TRP A 38 2.53 -4.05 -14.13
CA TRP A 38 3.21 -4.24 -15.41
C TRP A 38 2.36 -3.73 -16.58
N PRO A 39 2.97 -3.24 -17.68
CA PRO A 39 2.22 -2.91 -18.88
C PRO A 39 1.49 -4.19 -19.37
N ASN A 40 0.16 -4.12 -19.50
CA ASN A 40 -0.80 -5.19 -19.83
C ASN A 40 -1.38 -5.99 -18.66
N GLU A 41 -1.11 -5.61 -17.41
CA GLU A 41 -1.77 -6.21 -16.26
C GLU A 41 -3.16 -5.60 -16.08
N SER A 42 -4.21 -6.42 -16.21
CA SER A 42 -5.61 -5.98 -16.05
C SER A 42 -6.06 -5.90 -14.60
N THR A 43 -5.25 -6.42 -13.68
CA THR A 43 -5.58 -6.51 -12.26
C THR A 43 -4.83 -5.42 -11.50
N SER A 44 -5.55 -4.61 -10.73
CA SER A 44 -4.94 -3.66 -9.81
C SER A 44 -4.52 -4.39 -8.54
N LYS A 45 -3.25 -4.28 -8.17
CA LYS A 45 -2.70 -4.87 -6.95
C LYS A 45 -2.45 -3.79 -5.90
N TYR A 46 -2.69 -4.12 -4.65
CA TYR A 46 -2.50 -3.24 -3.51
C TYR A 46 -1.83 -3.98 -2.36
N LEU A 47 -0.99 -3.26 -1.62
CA LEU A 47 -0.32 -3.70 -0.42
C LEU A 47 -0.91 -2.97 0.78
N CYS A 48 -1.58 -3.68 1.68
CA CYS A 48 -2.10 -3.15 2.92
C CYS A 48 -1.23 -3.60 4.09
N VAL A 49 -0.62 -2.64 4.80
CA VAL A 49 0.32 -2.86 5.89
C VAL A 49 -0.30 -2.40 7.20
N PHE A 50 -0.15 -3.20 8.25
CA PHE A 50 -0.58 -2.89 9.60
C PHE A 50 0.58 -3.00 10.58
N GLU A 51 0.76 -1.97 11.39
CA GLU A 51 1.67 -1.98 12.53
C GLU A 51 1.10 -2.88 13.62
N LEU A 52 1.87 -3.88 14.03
CA LEU A 52 1.53 -4.83 15.05
C LEU A 52 2.52 -4.69 16.21
N ASN A 53 1.99 -4.31 17.36
CA ASN A 53 2.63 -4.49 18.65
C ASN A 53 1.52 -4.81 19.67
N ALA A 54 1.88 -5.15 20.90
CA ALA A 54 0.90 -5.55 21.93
C ALA A 54 -0.14 -4.45 22.27
N VAL A 55 0.13 -3.18 21.94
CA VAL A 55 -0.79 -2.05 22.17
C VAL A 55 -1.46 -1.56 20.89
N SER A 56 -1.20 -2.21 19.75
CA SER A 56 -1.79 -1.82 18.47
C SER A 56 -3.27 -2.19 18.43
N PRO A 57 -4.16 -1.28 18.01
CA PRO A 57 -5.57 -1.62 17.80
C PRO A 57 -5.74 -2.65 16.67
N TYR A 58 -4.71 -2.88 15.86
CA TYR A 58 -4.71 -3.86 14.77
C TYR A 58 -4.12 -5.20 15.18
N PHE A 59 -3.81 -5.42 16.47
CA PHE A 59 -3.31 -6.72 16.96
C PHE A 59 -4.31 -7.86 16.66
N GLU A 60 -5.60 -7.58 16.81
CA GLU A 60 -6.69 -8.51 16.50
C GLU A 60 -6.97 -8.57 14.99
N GLU A 61 -7.13 -9.79 14.48
CA GLU A 61 -7.42 -10.03 13.06
C GLU A 61 -8.74 -9.39 12.61
N ASN A 62 -9.77 -9.46 13.46
CA ASN A 62 -11.08 -8.89 13.15
C ASN A 62 -10.99 -7.41 12.80
N THR A 63 -10.23 -6.64 13.59
CA THR A 63 -10.05 -5.20 13.36
C THR A 63 -9.30 -4.93 12.05
N ARG A 64 -8.30 -5.75 11.71
CA ARG A 64 -7.62 -5.66 10.40
C ARG A 64 -8.57 -5.95 9.24
N MET A 65 -9.38 -7.00 9.36
CA MET A 65 -10.35 -7.38 8.35
C MET A 65 -11.44 -6.32 8.14
N GLU A 66 -11.85 -5.59 9.18
CA GLU A 66 -12.77 -4.45 9.05
C GLU A 66 -12.18 -3.32 8.18
N VAL A 67 -10.89 -2.99 8.41
CA VAL A 67 -10.17 -1.99 7.61
C VAL A 67 -10.02 -2.48 6.16
N LEU A 68 -9.57 -3.72 5.96
CA LEU A 68 -9.41 -4.31 4.63
C LEU A 68 -10.71 -4.38 3.85
N ASN A 69 -11.79 -4.80 4.49
CA ASN A 69 -13.11 -4.87 3.84
C ASN A 69 -13.63 -3.48 3.48
N SER A 70 -13.35 -2.47 4.31
CA SER A 70 -13.69 -1.08 4.00
C SER A 70 -12.90 -0.57 2.79
N PHE A 71 -11.61 -0.89 2.73
CA PHE A 71 -10.76 -0.58 1.58
C PHE A 71 -11.23 -1.30 0.30
N VAL A 72 -11.53 -2.59 0.36
CA VAL A 72 -12.04 -3.36 -0.79
C VAL A 72 -13.34 -2.77 -1.32
N LYS A 73 -14.27 -2.40 -0.43
CA LYS A 73 -15.52 -1.75 -0.82
C LYS A 73 -15.29 -0.42 -1.54
N SER A 74 -14.21 0.31 -1.24
CA SER A 74 -13.91 1.57 -1.93
C SER A 74 -13.32 1.40 -3.33
N GLN A 75 -12.83 0.21 -3.70
CA GLN A 75 -12.16 0.00 -4.98
C GLN A 75 -13.11 -0.20 -6.18
N SER A 76 -14.43 -0.22 -5.99
CA SER A 76 -15.47 -0.41 -7.04
C SER A 76 -15.33 -1.66 -7.93
N LEU A 77 -14.31 -2.49 -7.70
CA LEU A 77 -13.91 -3.66 -8.45
C LEU A 77 -14.07 -4.92 -7.59
N LYS A 78 -14.05 -6.09 -8.23
CA LYS A 78 -14.07 -7.36 -7.46
C LYS A 78 -12.67 -7.63 -6.95
N CYS A 79 -12.48 -7.58 -5.63
CA CYS A 79 -11.18 -7.80 -5.02
C CYS A 79 -11.07 -9.17 -4.32
N LYS A 80 -9.86 -9.72 -4.31
CA LYS A 80 -9.43 -10.85 -3.51
C LYS A 80 -8.37 -10.38 -2.53
N ILE A 81 -8.44 -10.86 -1.29
CA ILE A 81 -7.47 -10.57 -0.22
C ILE A 81 -6.64 -11.85 -0.01
N SER A 82 -5.33 -11.70 0.08
CA SER A 82 -4.38 -12.73 0.51
C SER A 82 -3.43 -12.14 1.54
N ASP A 83 -3.11 -12.89 2.59
CA ASP A 83 -2.27 -12.46 3.69
C ASP A 83 -0.83 -12.95 3.57
N GLY A 84 0.10 -12.16 4.11
CA GLY A 84 1.51 -12.47 4.27
C GLY A 84 2.02 -11.85 5.58
N ILE A 85 2.81 -12.60 6.34
CA ILE A 85 3.42 -12.09 7.57
C ILE A 85 4.86 -11.70 7.25
N GLU A 86 5.17 -10.41 7.35
CA GLU A 86 6.53 -9.89 7.20
C GLU A 86 7.04 -9.40 8.56
N MET A 87 7.94 -10.15 9.18
CA MET A 87 8.61 -9.71 10.40
C MET A 87 9.64 -8.62 10.08
N THR A 88 9.43 -7.42 10.59
CA THR A 88 10.45 -6.37 10.66
C THR A 88 11.18 -6.43 12.01
N ASP A 89 12.47 -6.74 11.93
CA ASP A 89 13.51 -6.65 12.96
C ASP A 89 13.51 -7.65 14.16
N PRO A 90 14.40 -8.66 14.15
CA PRO A 90 14.65 -9.53 15.30
C PRO A 90 15.50 -8.88 16.42
N LYS A 91 15.98 -7.63 16.26
CA LYS A 91 16.85 -6.95 17.25
C LYS A 91 16.13 -5.97 18.17
N ALA A 92 14.83 -5.76 18.00
CA ALA A 92 14.04 -5.02 18.97
C ALA A 92 13.92 -5.87 20.24
N ASN A 93 14.48 -5.41 21.36
CA ASN A 93 14.22 -6.01 22.68
C ASN A 93 12.71 -6.28 22.80
N THR A 94 12.33 -7.45 23.32
CA THR A 94 10.96 -7.99 23.27
C THR A 94 9.85 -7.04 23.77
N GLU A 95 10.22 -6.02 24.55
CA GLU A 95 9.33 -4.97 25.04
C GLU A 95 8.96 -3.90 23.99
N HIS A 96 9.67 -3.85 22.85
CA HIS A 96 9.48 -2.88 21.77
C HIS A 96 9.45 -3.51 20.36
N ALA A 97 9.25 -4.83 20.27
CA ALA A 97 9.15 -5.50 18.98
C ALA A 97 7.97 -4.95 18.17
N MET A 98 8.27 -4.42 16.98
CA MET A 98 7.28 -3.92 16.02
C MET A 98 7.20 -4.89 14.86
N PHE A 99 6.07 -5.57 14.75
CA PHE A 99 5.76 -6.46 13.64
C PHE A 99 4.98 -5.69 12.60
N LEU A 100 5.09 -6.10 11.34
CA LEU A 100 4.17 -5.69 10.29
C LEU A 100 3.40 -6.92 9.85
N ILE A 101 2.10 -6.78 9.61
CA ILE A 101 1.35 -7.76 8.83
C ILE A 101 0.93 -7.11 7.54
N VAL A 102 1.08 -7.87 6.46
CA VAL A 102 0.93 -7.38 5.10
C VAL A 102 -0.18 -8.17 4.44
N TYR A 103 -1.12 -7.48 3.80
CA TYR A 103 -2.17 -8.10 3.01
C TYR A 103 -2.04 -7.61 1.58
N HIS A 104 -1.94 -8.55 0.65
CA HIS A 104 -2.07 -8.27 -0.77
C HIS A 104 -3.54 -8.28 -1.16
N VAL A 105 -3.99 -7.23 -1.83
CA VAL A 105 -5.35 -7.11 -2.37
C VAL A 105 -5.26 -7.01 -3.87
N SER A 106 -5.89 -7.94 -4.59
CA SER A 106 -5.94 -7.96 -6.05
C SER A 106 -7.36 -7.69 -6.53
N CYS A 107 -7.57 -6.65 -7.32
CA CYS A 107 -8.88 -6.22 -7.82
C CYS A 107 -8.95 -6.30 -9.36
N SER A 108 -10.00 -6.94 -9.89
CA SER A 108 -10.32 -7.06 -11.32
C SER A 108 -11.43 -6.14 -11.75
#